data_AF-A0A6N6JS62-F1
#
_entry.id   AF-A0A6N6JS62-F1
#
_cell.length_a   1.000
_cell.length_b   1.000
_cell.length_c   1.000
_cell.angle_alpha   90.00
_cell.angle_beta   90.00
_cell.angle_gamma   90.00
#
_symmetry.space_group_name_H-M   'P 1'
#
loop_
_entity.id
_entity.type
_entity.pdbx_description
1 polymer ?
#
loop_
_entity_poly.entity_id
_entity_poly.type
_entity_poly.pdbx_seq_one_letter_code
_entity_poly.pdbx_strand_id
1 'polypeptide(L)'
;MAAQQALSARFQELLKTHSQSEVARKTGYSLSNVNRYASGTKLPGDFCGALVQGLGVNPAWLLTGEGAPYMADISAGTQRMAGNMLELVEAMNAVARMRLGALQGKHHLRVLRELNDALVRYEELRKRLNEHSRPIFRQLLNDLDSALRKFDLERVTDLRKAATQVARLCDDEGLTRRLMETSARAEFLARNADGALAFQRKLALSSLINSREISDEDCDVIRRYCVTLRGQGRLREAFRVCSAALELARDREESEVFHDLAFLRGRILAGLGELREGLVQMQAHAPLLGERRRSSAYPALLRALLLAGLMAPMAGFEFAPDLYAPGAVSPATTAEILLEFACLRADAALLRRALKFAEDLPGRTPREMLPVLAWPRAILRALERQARGADWQSVAPAFASRARATGLVPALEAQFHSLRGDKRRAWTCHQAAQQYLDTLPRHITLDLLWLAIHHRNALGLLAVESGDPEVLALRARSAQWLSEHVRRGFIAFAP
;
A
#
# COMPACT_ATOMS: atom_id res chain seq x y z
N MET A 1 23.98 -14.46 -19.96
CA MET A 1 24.83 -15.51 -19.33
C MET A 1 24.11 -16.21 -18.17
N ALA A 2 23.46 -15.50 -17.25
CA ALA A 2 22.76 -16.11 -16.09
C ALA A 2 21.71 -17.19 -16.44
N ALA A 3 20.89 -16.98 -17.48
CA ALA A 3 19.86 -17.94 -17.89
C ALA A 3 20.43 -19.29 -18.39
N GLN A 4 21.58 -19.26 -19.06
CA GLN A 4 22.22 -20.47 -19.59
C GLN A 4 22.86 -21.30 -18.48
N GLN A 5 23.41 -20.64 -17.46
CA GLN A 5 23.95 -21.29 -16.27
C GLN A 5 22.83 -21.99 -15.47
N ALA A 6 21.67 -21.33 -15.32
CA ALA A 6 20.50 -21.92 -14.67
C ALA A 6 19.96 -23.15 -15.41
N LEU A 7 19.86 -23.09 -16.74
CA LEU A 7 19.46 -24.24 -17.57
C LEU A 7 20.43 -25.42 -17.44
N SER A 8 21.73 -25.13 -17.46
CA SER A 8 22.77 -26.16 -17.33
C SER A 8 22.71 -26.82 -15.95
N ALA A 9 22.46 -26.05 -14.89
CA ALA A 9 22.31 -26.58 -13.53
C ALA A 9 21.11 -27.52 -13.39
N ARG A 10 19.96 -27.19 -13.99
CA ARG A 10 18.77 -28.05 -13.98
C ARG A 10 18.93 -29.29 -14.83
N PHE A 11 19.68 -29.20 -15.93
CA PHE A 11 20.05 -30.38 -16.70
C PHE A 11 20.96 -31.32 -15.87
N GLN A 12 21.91 -30.79 -15.10
CA GLN A 12 22.68 -31.63 -14.15
C GLN A 12 21.80 -32.29 -13.10
N GLU A 13 20.73 -31.61 -12.66
CA GLU A 13 19.77 -32.16 -11.72
C GLU A 13 18.99 -33.34 -12.32
N LEU A 14 18.57 -33.24 -13.60
CA LEU A 14 17.97 -34.36 -14.33
C LEU A 14 18.95 -35.54 -14.51
N LEU A 15 20.25 -35.28 -14.65
CA LEU A 15 21.25 -36.33 -14.78
C LEU A 15 21.51 -37.09 -13.47
N LYS A 16 20.98 -36.62 -12.34
CA LYS A 16 20.99 -37.39 -11.08
C LYS A 16 19.97 -38.52 -11.08
N THR A 17 18.88 -38.37 -11.83
CA THR A 17 17.78 -39.33 -11.90
C THR A 17 17.76 -40.13 -13.20
N HIS A 18 18.39 -39.63 -14.26
CA HIS A 18 18.51 -40.30 -15.56
C HIS A 18 19.96 -40.46 -15.99
N SER A 19 20.33 -41.66 -16.44
CA SER A 19 21.66 -41.86 -17.05
C SER A 19 21.78 -41.13 -18.39
N GLN A 20 22.98 -40.68 -18.75
CA GLN A 20 23.22 -39.98 -20.02
C GLN A 20 22.83 -40.83 -21.24
N SER A 21 23.01 -42.16 -21.16
CA SER A 21 22.57 -43.12 -22.18
C SER A 21 21.04 -43.20 -22.28
N GLU A 22 20.32 -43.10 -21.15
CA GLU A 22 18.86 -43.03 -21.16
C GLU A 22 18.37 -41.72 -21.78
N VAL A 23 18.98 -40.59 -21.43
CA VAL A 23 18.67 -39.28 -22.01
C VAL A 23 18.91 -39.31 -23.52
N ALA A 24 20.04 -39.82 -23.99
CA ALA A 24 20.34 -39.97 -25.41
C ALA A 24 19.27 -40.79 -26.15
N ARG A 25 18.92 -41.96 -25.60
CA ARG A 25 17.89 -42.84 -26.17
C ARG A 25 16.52 -42.18 -26.24
N LYS A 26 16.08 -41.51 -25.17
CA LYS A 26 14.73 -40.92 -25.07
C LYS A 26 14.59 -39.60 -25.83
N THR A 27 15.68 -38.84 -25.99
CA THR A 27 15.67 -37.57 -26.73
C THR A 27 16.01 -37.72 -28.21
N GLY A 28 16.55 -38.87 -28.64
CA GLY A 28 17.02 -39.09 -30.00
C GLY A 28 18.37 -38.45 -30.32
N TYR A 29 19.04 -37.84 -29.33
CA TYR A 29 20.38 -37.27 -29.49
C TYR A 29 21.48 -38.31 -29.27
N SER A 30 22.61 -38.15 -29.95
CA SER A 30 23.76 -39.02 -29.73
C SER A 30 24.32 -38.87 -28.30
N LEU A 31 24.82 -39.96 -27.73
CA LEU A 31 25.44 -39.95 -26.41
C LEU A 31 26.59 -38.94 -26.33
N SER A 32 27.36 -38.77 -27.41
CA SER A 32 28.43 -37.77 -27.50
C SER A 32 27.91 -36.33 -27.32
N ASN A 33 26.76 -36.00 -27.91
CA ASN A 33 26.13 -34.68 -27.73
C ASN A 33 25.61 -34.48 -26.32
N VAL A 34 24.98 -35.50 -25.72
CA VAL A 34 24.51 -35.46 -24.33
C VAL A 34 25.68 -35.25 -23.36
N ASN A 35 26.80 -35.96 -23.55
CA ASN A 35 28.01 -35.80 -22.73
C ASN A 35 28.61 -34.39 -22.88
N ARG A 36 28.57 -33.83 -24.09
CA ARG A 36 29.00 -32.46 -24.36
C ARG A 36 28.13 -31.44 -23.62
N TYR A 37 26.82 -31.63 -23.56
CA TYR A 37 25.92 -30.75 -22.79
C TYR A 37 26.10 -30.93 -21.28
N ALA A 38 26.33 -32.17 -20.83
CA ALA A 38 26.61 -32.48 -19.43
C ALA A 38 27.94 -31.90 -18.94
N SER A 39 28.90 -31.60 -19.83
CA SER A 39 30.15 -30.93 -19.47
C SER A 39 30.07 -29.41 -19.44
N GLY A 40 28.86 -28.84 -19.55
CA GLY A 40 28.62 -27.39 -19.41
C GLY A 40 28.62 -26.62 -20.73
N THR A 41 28.61 -27.32 -21.88
CA THR A 41 28.37 -26.68 -23.17
C THR A 41 26.94 -26.14 -23.23
N LYS A 42 26.75 -25.02 -23.95
CA LYS A 42 25.43 -24.40 -24.13
C LYS A 42 24.40 -25.42 -24.64
N LEU A 43 23.35 -25.67 -23.85
CA LEU A 43 22.20 -26.48 -24.24
C LEU A 43 21.45 -25.82 -25.40
N PRO A 44 21.32 -26.50 -26.54
CA PRO A 44 20.47 -26.06 -27.65
C PRO A 44 18.98 -26.14 -27.28
N GLY A 45 18.17 -25.23 -27.83
CA GLY A 45 16.74 -25.16 -27.51
C GLY A 45 15.93 -26.36 -28.01
N ASP A 46 16.32 -26.93 -29.16
CA ASP A 46 15.81 -28.19 -29.70
C ASP A 46 16.13 -29.40 -28.81
N PHE A 47 17.29 -29.40 -28.14
CA PHE A 47 17.59 -30.41 -27.13
C PHE A 47 16.70 -30.25 -25.88
N CYS A 48 16.44 -29.03 -25.42
CA CYS A 48 15.48 -28.79 -24.33
C CYS A 48 14.06 -29.24 -24.69
N GLY A 49 13.60 -29.00 -25.93
CA GLY A 49 12.33 -29.52 -26.42
C GLY A 49 12.28 -31.04 -26.40
N ALA A 50 13.35 -31.70 -26.84
CA ALA A 50 13.47 -33.16 -26.80
C ALA A 50 13.49 -33.73 -25.37
N LEU A 51 14.04 -33.02 -24.38
CA LEU A 51 13.95 -33.41 -22.96
C LEU A 51 12.50 -33.40 -22.48
N VAL A 52 11.72 -32.38 -22.86
CA VAL A 52 10.31 -32.31 -22.47
C VAL A 52 9.51 -33.43 -23.13
N GLN A 53 9.69 -33.65 -24.43
CA GLN A 53 8.94 -34.67 -25.17
C GLN A 53 9.34 -36.10 -24.79
N GLY A 54 10.66 -36.36 -24.70
CA GLY A 54 11.19 -37.71 -24.50
C GLY A 54 11.24 -38.18 -23.06
N LEU A 55 11.42 -37.26 -22.10
CA LEU A 55 11.51 -37.57 -20.67
C LEU A 55 10.31 -37.04 -19.87
N GLY A 56 9.36 -36.34 -20.51
CA GLY A 56 8.23 -35.75 -19.81
C GLY A 56 8.63 -34.64 -18.84
N VAL A 57 9.73 -33.93 -19.11
CA VAL A 57 10.23 -32.85 -18.25
C VAL A 57 9.28 -31.66 -18.29
N ASN A 58 8.97 -31.07 -17.14
CA ASN A 58 8.15 -29.86 -17.06
C ASN A 58 8.89 -28.65 -17.67
N PRO A 59 8.36 -28.01 -18.74
CA PRO A 59 9.02 -26.89 -19.40
C PRO A 59 9.12 -25.64 -18.52
N ALA A 60 8.18 -25.41 -17.60
CA ALA A 60 8.25 -24.29 -16.66
C ALA A 60 9.40 -24.50 -15.67
N TRP A 61 9.53 -25.69 -15.11
CA TRP A 61 10.66 -26.01 -14.23
C TRP A 61 11.99 -25.94 -14.99
N LEU A 62 12.08 -26.50 -16.20
CA LEU A 62 13.31 -26.47 -16.99
C LEU A 62 13.75 -25.03 -17.30
N LEU A 63 12.82 -24.17 -17.72
CA LEU A 63 13.13 -22.81 -18.18
C LEU A 63 13.23 -21.79 -17.04
N THR A 64 12.32 -21.83 -16.06
CA THR A 64 12.23 -20.82 -14.98
C THR A 64 12.54 -21.38 -13.59
N GLY A 65 12.48 -22.69 -13.39
CA GLY A 65 12.73 -23.35 -12.10
C GLY A 65 11.48 -23.44 -11.23
N GLU A 66 10.33 -23.04 -11.76
CA GLU A 66 9.05 -23.06 -11.06
C GLU A 66 8.34 -24.42 -11.29
N GLY A 67 7.97 -25.11 -10.20
CA GLY A 67 7.22 -26.38 -10.23
C GLY A 67 8.07 -27.63 -10.05
N ALA A 68 7.46 -28.81 -10.21
CA ALA A 68 8.14 -30.10 -10.14
C ALA A 68 8.85 -30.44 -11.47
N PRO A 69 9.91 -31.27 -11.48
CA PRO A 69 10.69 -31.57 -12.68
C PRO A 69 9.92 -32.34 -13.78
N TYR A 70 8.85 -33.06 -13.43
CA TYR A 70 8.13 -33.93 -14.36
C TYR A 70 6.68 -33.51 -14.56
N MET A 71 6.18 -33.69 -15.78
CA MET A 71 4.79 -33.42 -16.20
C MET A 71 3.78 -34.40 -15.60
N ALA A 72 4.24 -35.56 -15.09
CA ALA A 72 3.40 -36.56 -14.43
C ALA A 72 2.85 -36.09 -13.08
N ASP A 73 3.48 -35.09 -12.46
CA ASP A 73 3.10 -34.51 -11.17
C ASP A 73 2.07 -33.37 -11.29
N ILE A 74 1.52 -33.16 -12.50
CA ILE A 74 0.62 -32.04 -12.81
C ILE A 74 -0.68 -32.60 -13.44
N SER A 75 -1.83 -32.07 -13.03
CA SER A 75 -3.16 -32.52 -13.49
C SER A 75 -3.30 -32.50 -15.02
N ALA A 76 -4.04 -33.48 -15.57
CA ALA A 76 -4.19 -33.72 -17.02
C ALA A 76 -4.72 -32.52 -17.85
N GLY A 77 -5.39 -31.55 -17.21
CA GLY A 77 -5.79 -30.29 -17.86
C GLY A 77 -4.59 -29.37 -18.16
N THR A 78 -3.56 -29.42 -17.31
CA THR A 78 -2.34 -28.60 -17.42
C THR A 78 -1.36 -29.17 -18.46
N GLN A 79 -1.35 -30.49 -18.67
CA GLN A 79 -0.53 -31.14 -19.70
C GLN A 79 -0.90 -30.70 -21.12
N ARG A 80 -2.20 -30.58 -21.44
CA ARG A 80 -2.66 -30.03 -22.74
C ARG A 80 -2.22 -28.57 -22.90
N MET A 81 -2.27 -27.80 -21.82
CA MET A 81 -1.87 -26.39 -21.81
C MET A 81 -0.35 -26.22 -21.98
N ALA A 82 0.45 -27.11 -21.39
CA ALA A 82 1.91 -27.13 -21.55
C ALA A 82 2.34 -27.55 -22.96
N GLY A 83 1.62 -28.49 -23.59
CA GLY A 83 1.82 -28.84 -25.01
C GLY A 83 1.59 -27.64 -25.95
N ASN A 84 0.51 -26.92 -25.71
CA ASN A 84 0.17 -25.70 -26.44
C ASN A 84 1.22 -24.57 -26.27
N MET A 85 1.83 -24.44 -25.08
CA MET A 85 2.94 -23.49 -24.85
C MET A 85 4.24 -23.90 -25.55
N LEU A 86 4.48 -25.19 -25.76
CA LEU A 86 5.65 -25.69 -26.48
C LEU A 86 5.57 -25.37 -27.96
N GLU A 87 4.41 -25.60 -28.58
CA GLU A 87 4.17 -25.24 -29.98
C GLU A 87 4.39 -23.74 -30.23
N LEU A 88 4.02 -22.89 -29.26
CA LEU A 88 4.26 -21.45 -29.28
C LEU A 88 5.76 -21.10 -29.31
N VAL A 89 6.54 -21.68 -28.40
CA VAL A 89 7.97 -21.40 -28.25
C VAL A 89 8.74 -21.91 -29.47
N GLU A 90 8.33 -23.03 -30.05
CA GLU A 90 8.90 -23.56 -31.29
C GLU A 90 8.63 -22.61 -32.47
N ALA A 91 7.41 -22.10 -32.61
CA ALA A 91 7.06 -21.13 -33.65
C ALA A 91 7.87 -19.82 -33.50
N MET A 92 7.97 -19.24 -32.31
CA MET A 92 8.73 -18.00 -32.06
C MET A 92 10.24 -18.17 -32.31
N ASN A 93 10.81 -19.33 -31.94
CA ASN A 93 12.22 -19.63 -32.18
C ASN A 93 12.54 -19.87 -33.67
N ALA A 94 11.55 -20.28 -34.48
CA ALA A 94 11.71 -20.33 -35.93
C ALA A 94 11.81 -18.91 -36.53
N VAL A 95 11.02 -17.96 -36.02
CA VAL A 95 11.02 -16.55 -36.44
C VAL A 95 12.31 -15.82 -36.07
N ALA A 96 12.78 -15.96 -34.82
CA ALA A 96 13.98 -15.28 -34.32
C ALA A 96 15.28 -15.65 -35.06
N ARG A 97 15.29 -16.81 -35.76
CA ARG A 97 16.45 -17.30 -36.53
C ARG A 97 16.51 -16.74 -37.95
N MET A 98 15.48 -16.05 -38.43
CA MET A 98 15.45 -15.49 -39.78
C MET A 98 15.92 -14.03 -39.80
N ARG A 99 17.12 -13.78 -40.35
CA ARG A 99 17.60 -12.42 -40.61
C ARG A 99 16.79 -11.80 -41.77
N LEU A 100 16.01 -10.76 -41.48
CA LEU A 100 15.14 -10.00 -42.40
C LEU A 100 15.87 -9.33 -43.59
N GLY A 101 17.20 -9.40 -43.69
CA GLY A 101 18.01 -8.67 -44.67
C GLY A 101 18.17 -9.30 -46.06
N ALA A 102 17.60 -10.49 -46.31
CA ALA A 102 17.70 -11.15 -47.62
C ALA A 102 16.33 -11.71 -48.01
N LEU A 103 15.43 -10.88 -48.54
CA LEU A 103 14.07 -11.26 -48.93
C LEU A 103 13.84 -10.92 -50.42
N GLN A 104 14.34 -11.76 -51.35
CA GLN A 104 14.06 -11.60 -52.79
C GLN A 104 13.73 -12.89 -53.57
N GLY A 105 13.64 -14.06 -52.91
CA GLY A 105 13.43 -15.36 -53.56
C GLY A 105 12.10 -16.07 -53.23
N LYS A 106 11.63 -16.96 -54.12
CA LYS A 106 10.42 -17.82 -53.94
C LYS A 106 10.43 -18.63 -52.63
N HIS A 107 11.61 -19.00 -52.12
CA HIS A 107 11.75 -19.65 -50.82
C HIS A 107 11.26 -18.76 -49.67
N HIS A 108 11.44 -17.44 -49.74
CA HIS A 108 10.99 -16.53 -48.68
C HIS A 108 9.47 -16.37 -48.66
N LEU A 109 8.81 -16.44 -49.82
CA LEU A 109 7.35 -16.47 -49.88
C LEU A 109 6.76 -17.70 -49.20
N ARG A 110 7.42 -18.87 -49.34
CA ARG A 110 7.01 -20.08 -48.63
C ARG A 110 7.14 -19.91 -47.12
N VAL A 111 8.26 -19.38 -46.65
CA VAL A 111 8.47 -19.21 -45.20
C VAL A 111 7.57 -18.12 -44.61
N LEU A 112 7.28 -17.04 -45.35
CA LEU A 112 6.28 -16.04 -44.93
C LEU A 112 4.87 -16.65 -44.83
N ARG A 113 4.51 -17.60 -45.70
CA ARG A 113 3.25 -18.37 -45.55
C ARG A 113 3.28 -19.26 -44.32
N GLU A 114 4.35 -20.02 -44.12
CA GLU A 114 4.49 -20.88 -42.92
C GLU A 114 4.45 -20.06 -41.62
N LEU A 115 5.03 -18.85 -41.63
CA LEU A 115 4.96 -17.88 -40.53
C LEU A 115 3.55 -17.33 -40.32
N ASN A 116 2.86 -16.96 -41.40
CA ASN A 116 1.47 -16.53 -41.33
C ASN A 116 0.57 -17.64 -40.78
N ASP A 117 0.74 -18.89 -41.24
CA ASP A 117 -0.02 -20.03 -40.74
C ASP A 117 0.28 -20.32 -39.26
N ALA A 118 1.54 -20.16 -38.83
CA ALA A 118 1.92 -20.28 -37.42
C ALA A 118 1.32 -19.17 -36.55
N LEU A 119 1.25 -17.93 -37.07
CA LEU A 119 0.60 -16.82 -36.39
C LEU A 119 -0.91 -17.04 -36.26
N VAL A 120 -1.57 -17.54 -37.32
CA VAL A 120 -3.00 -17.89 -37.28
C VAL A 120 -3.26 -18.98 -36.23
N ARG A 121 -2.46 -20.06 -36.23
CA ARG A 121 -2.57 -21.12 -35.21
C ARG A 121 -2.34 -20.58 -33.80
N TYR A 122 -1.38 -19.67 -33.63
CA TYR A 122 -1.14 -19.02 -32.36
C TYR A 122 -2.34 -18.20 -31.89
N GLU A 123 -2.91 -17.37 -32.77
CA GLU A 123 -4.08 -16.55 -32.45
C GLU A 123 -5.29 -17.41 -32.08
N GLU A 124 -5.54 -18.50 -32.82
CA GLU A 124 -6.59 -19.48 -32.49
C GLU A 124 -6.38 -20.12 -31.13
N LEU A 125 -5.14 -20.54 -30.84
CA LEU A 125 -4.79 -21.14 -29.57
C LEU A 125 -4.95 -20.13 -28.42
N ARG A 126 -4.47 -18.90 -28.61
CA ARG A 126 -4.61 -17.79 -27.66
C ARG A 126 -6.08 -17.51 -27.38
N LYS A 127 -6.92 -17.51 -28.42
CA LYS A 127 -8.37 -17.34 -28.30
C LYS A 127 -9.00 -18.46 -27.48
N ARG A 128 -8.70 -19.73 -27.77
CA ARG A 128 -9.20 -20.89 -27.00
C ARG A 128 -8.73 -20.87 -25.55
N LEU A 129 -7.45 -20.54 -25.32
CA LEU A 129 -6.88 -20.42 -23.98
C LEU A 129 -7.62 -19.32 -23.19
N ASN A 130 -7.85 -18.16 -23.81
CA ASN A 130 -8.63 -17.08 -23.21
C ASN A 130 -10.08 -17.47 -22.92
N GLU A 131 -10.76 -18.17 -23.84
CA GLU A 131 -12.13 -18.66 -23.65
C GLU A 131 -12.26 -19.55 -22.42
N HIS A 132 -11.25 -20.40 -22.15
CA HIS A 132 -11.23 -21.27 -20.97
C HIS A 132 -10.71 -20.60 -19.70
N SER A 133 -9.68 -19.76 -19.79
CA SER A 133 -9.03 -19.14 -18.62
C SER A 133 -9.87 -18.01 -18.03
N ARG A 134 -10.59 -17.24 -18.86
CA ARG A 134 -11.40 -16.09 -18.46
C ARG A 134 -12.47 -16.39 -17.39
N PRO A 135 -13.33 -17.42 -17.51
CA PRO A 135 -14.32 -17.74 -16.48
C PRO A 135 -13.66 -18.19 -15.16
N ILE A 136 -12.57 -18.96 -15.23
CA ILE A 136 -11.80 -19.38 -14.05
C ILE A 136 -11.20 -18.17 -13.36
N PHE A 137 -10.59 -17.25 -14.13
CA PHE A 137 -10.00 -16.04 -13.59
C PHE A 137 -11.05 -15.16 -12.89
N ARG A 138 -12.21 -14.98 -13.51
CA ARG A 138 -13.34 -14.23 -12.92
C ARG A 138 -13.81 -14.87 -11.61
N GLN A 139 -13.93 -16.20 -11.57
CA GLN A 139 -14.32 -16.91 -10.35
C GLN A 139 -13.29 -16.72 -9.23
N LEU A 140 -12.00 -16.88 -9.52
CA LEU A 140 -10.93 -16.65 -8.55
C LEU A 140 -10.94 -15.22 -7.98
N LEU A 141 -11.21 -14.21 -8.81
CA LEU A 141 -11.33 -12.82 -8.36
C LEU A 141 -12.57 -12.59 -7.47
N ASN A 142 -13.70 -13.23 -7.79
CA ASN A 142 -14.89 -13.17 -6.95
C ASN A 142 -14.64 -13.83 -5.59
N ASP A 143 -13.97 -14.98 -5.57
CA ASP A 143 -13.61 -15.69 -4.35
C ASP A 143 -12.60 -14.88 -3.52
N LEU A 144 -11.64 -14.23 -4.17
CA LEU A 144 -10.67 -13.36 -3.53
C LEU A 144 -11.35 -12.14 -2.88
N ASP A 145 -12.26 -11.48 -3.60
CA ASP A 145 -13.05 -10.38 -3.05
C ASP A 145 -13.92 -10.83 -1.87
N SER A 146 -14.51 -12.02 -1.94
CA SER A 146 -15.27 -12.59 -0.83
C SER A 146 -14.38 -12.88 0.38
N ALA A 147 -13.17 -13.41 0.19
CA ALA A 147 -12.24 -13.69 1.27
C ALA A 147 -11.77 -12.38 1.94
N LEU A 148 -11.52 -11.32 1.17
CA LEU A 148 -11.19 -9.98 1.69
C LEU A 148 -12.33 -9.38 2.52
N ARG A 149 -13.59 -9.56 2.11
CA ARG A 149 -14.76 -9.08 2.89
C ARG A 149 -14.88 -9.81 4.23
N LYS A 150 -14.45 -11.08 4.29
CA LYS A 150 -14.45 -11.91 5.50
C LYS A 150 -13.17 -11.77 6.34
N PHE A 151 -12.21 -10.94 5.90
CA PHE A 151 -10.89 -10.79 6.53
C PHE A 151 -10.09 -12.10 6.64
N ASP A 152 -10.31 -13.06 5.73
CA ASP A 152 -9.59 -14.34 5.67
C ASP A 152 -8.25 -14.16 4.92
N LEU A 153 -7.25 -13.60 5.59
CA LEU A 153 -5.98 -13.18 4.97
C LEU A 153 -5.11 -14.34 4.47
N GLU A 154 -5.24 -15.52 5.09
CA GLU A 154 -4.54 -16.74 4.66
C GLU A 154 -5.07 -17.16 3.29
N ARG A 155 -6.39 -17.35 3.18
CA ARG A 155 -7.04 -17.70 1.91
C ARG A 155 -6.82 -16.64 0.83
N VAL A 156 -6.80 -15.37 1.20
CA VAL A 156 -6.48 -14.26 0.27
C VAL A 156 -5.10 -14.46 -0.37
N THR A 157 -4.10 -14.90 0.40
CA THR A 157 -2.75 -15.10 -0.11
C THR A 157 -2.71 -16.20 -1.17
N ASP A 158 -3.39 -17.31 -0.93
CA ASP A 158 -3.43 -18.45 -1.85
C ASP A 158 -4.25 -18.16 -3.11
N LEU A 159 -5.45 -17.57 -2.95
CA LEU A 159 -6.29 -17.16 -4.07
C LEU A 159 -5.58 -16.14 -4.97
N ARG A 160 -4.81 -15.20 -4.39
CA ARG A 160 -4.02 -14.23 -5.15
C ARG A 160 -2.90 -14.90 -5.96
N LYS A 161 -2.20 -15.88 -5.39
CA LYS A 161 -1.17 -16.65 -6.11
C LYS A 161 -1.80 -17.38 -7.30
N ALA A 162 -2.92 -18.07 -7.08
CA ALA A 162 -3.66 -18.76 -8.14
C ALA A 162 -4.13 -17.79 -9.24
N ALA A 163 -4.75 -16.68 -8.86
CA ALA A 163 -5.22 -15.66 -9.80
C ALA A 163 -4.06 -15.05 -10.61
N THR A 164 -2.88 -14.86 -10.00
CA THR A 164 -1.68 -14.38 -10.70
C THR A 164 -1.18 -15.38 -11.74
N GLN A 165 -1.27 -16.68 -11.47
CA GLN A 165 -0.91 -17.70 -12.46
C GLN A 165 -1.90 -17.73 -13.62
N VAL A 166 -3.21 -17.64 -13.35
CA VAL A 166 -4.24 -17.60 -14.40
C VAL A 166 -4.15 -16.32 -15.22
N ALA A 167 -3.78 -15.18 -14.62
CA ALA A 167 -3.58 -13.93 -15.34
C ALA A 167 -2.50 -14.02 -16.44
N ARG A 168 -1.51 -14.91 -16.31
CA ARG A 168 -0.49 -15.15 -17.36
C ARG A 168 -1.08 -15.83 -18.61
N LEU A 169 -2.29 -16.37 -18.51
CA LEU A 169 -2.98 -17.17 -19.53
C LEU A 169 -4.24 -16.48 -20.05
N CYS A 170 -4.53 -15.28 -19.55
CA CYS A 170 -5.74 -14.54 -19.84
C CYS A 170 -5.36 -13.12 -20.27
N ASP A 171 -5.62 -12.77 -21.54
CA ASP A 171 -5.36 -11.45 -22.09
C ASP A 171 -6.48 -10.43 -21.77
N ASP A 172 -7.36 -10.73 -20.83
CA ASP A 172 -8.41 -9.80 -20.40
C ASP A 172 -7.80 -8.72 -19.49
N GLU A 173 -7.53 -7.56 -20.08
CA GLU A 173 -6.97 -6.40 -19.38
C GLU A 173 -7.86 -5.92 -18.22
N GLY A 174 -9.19 -6.05 -18.34
CA GLY A 174 -10.13 -5.69 -17.29
C GLY A 174 -10.01 -6.59 -16.07
N LEU A 175 -9.90 -7.91 -16.28
CA LEU A 175 -9.64 -8.86 -15.19
C LEU A 175 -8.25 -8.68 -14.58
N THR A 176 -7.25 -8.37 -15.40
CA THR A 176 -5.88 -8.07 -14.93
C THR A 176 -5.86 -6.80 -14.08
N ARG A 177 -6.55 -5.73 -14.50
CA ARG A 177 -6.75 -4.51 -13.71
C ARG A 177 -7.43 -4.83 -12.38
N ARG A 178 -8.52 -5.61 -12.40
CA ARG A 178 -9.21 -6.04 -11.19
C ARG A 178 -8.31 -6.85 -10.25
N LEU A 179 -7.46 -7.75 -10.76
CA LEU A 179 -6.47 -8.46 -9.95
C LEU A 179 -5.50 -7.50 -9.26
N MET A 180 -5.01 -6.47 -9.96
CA MET A 180 -4.13 -5.47 -9.36
C MET A 180 -4.85 -4.66 -8.28
N GLU A 181 -6.10 -4.27 -8.49
CA GLU A 181 -6.91 -3.54 -7.51
C GLU A 181 -7.17 -4.37 -6.25
N THR A 182 -7.57 -5.63 -6.43
CA THR A 182 -7.81 -6.54 -5.32
C THR A 182 -6.50 -6.90 -4.60
N SER A 183 -5.38 -7.00 -5.32
CA SER A 183 -4.04 -7.21 -4.73
C SER A 183 -3.57 -6.00 -3.92
N ALA A 184 -3.78 -4.78 -4.40
CA ALA A 184 -3.52 -3.55 -3.65
C ALA A 184 -4.31 -3.51 -2.34
N ARG A 185 -5.60 -3.87 -2.39
CA ARG A 185 -6.46 -3.94 -1.20
C ARG A 185 -6.01 -5.02 -0.22
N ALA A 186 -5.59 -6.18 -0.71
CA ALA A 186 -5.05 -7.26 0.12
C ALA A 186 -3.81 -6.82 0.89
N GLU A 187 -2.84 -6.20 0.20
CA GLU A 187 -1.63 -5.68 0.84
C GLU A 187 -1.95 -4.59 1.87
N PHE A 188 -2.89 -3.70 1.56
CA PHE A 188 -3.34 -2.66 2.48
C PHE A 188 -3.96 -3.25 3.76
N LEU A 189 -4.83 -4.26 3.64
CA LEU A 189 -5.43 -4.94 4.80
C LEU A 189 -4.41 -5.75 5.60
N ALA A 190 -3.41 -6.32 4.93
CA ALA A 190 -2.27 -6.99 5.57
C ALA A 190 -1.27 -6.01 6.22
N ARG A 191 -1.56 -4.69 6.20
CA ARG A 191 -0.68 -3.61 6.68
C ARG A 191 0.69 -3.56 5.98
N ASN A 192 0.80 -4.14 4.79
CA ASN A 192 1.98 -4.01 3.94
C ASN A 192 1.80 -2.82 2.98
N ALA A 193 2.06 -1.63 3.50
CA ALA A 193 1.81 -0.39 2.78
C ALA A 193 2.67 -0.25 1.51
N ASP A 194 3.90 -0.77 1.51
CA ASP A 194 4.79 -0.71 0.33
C ASP A 194 4.29 -1.62 -0.80
N GLY A 195 3.83 -2.84 -0.46
CA GLY A 195 3.17 -3.72 -1.41
C GLY A 195 1.92 -3.08 -2.02
N ALA A 196 1.08 -2.45 -1.18
CA ALA A 196 -0.12 -1.74 -1.63
C ALA A 196 0.23 -0.59 -2.59
N LEU A 197 1.23 0.24 -2.24
CA LEU A 197 1.68 1.33 -3.10
C LEU A 197 2.25 0.84 -4.44
N ALA A 198 2.96 -0.27 -4.46
CA ALA A 198 3.52 -0.81 -5.71
C ALA A 198 2.41 -1.12 -6.73
N PHE A 199 1.30 -1.74 -6.30
CA PHE A 199 0.14 -2.00 -7.15
C PHE A 199 -0.62 -0.73 -7.50
N GLN A 200 -0.91 0.13 -6.51
CA GLN A 200 -1.66 1.36 -6.72
C GLN A 200 -0.92 2.34 -7.64
N ARG A 201 0.41 2.41 -7.57
CA ARG A 201 1.24 3.22 -8.47
C ARG A 201 1.11 2.72 -9.91
N LYS A 202 1.17 1.41 -10.14
CA LYS A 202 1.01 0.83 -11.49
C LYS A 202 -0.36 1.17 -12.06
N LEU A 203 -1.42 0.97 -11.27
CA LEU A 203 -2.79 1.31 -11.64
C LEU A 203 -2.96 2.81 -11.96
N ALA A 204 -2.49 3.68 -11.08
CA ALA A 204 -2.58 5.13 -11.27
C ALA A 204 -1.81 5.58 -12.51
N LEU A 205 -0.60 5.03 -12.76
CA LEU A 205 0.17 5.36 -13.96
C LEU A 205 -0.50 4.85 -15.24
N SER A 206 -1.08 3.64 -15.23
CA SER A 206 -1.83 3.16 -16.41
C SER A 206 -3.03 4.04 -16.72
N SER A 207 -3.74 4.53 -15.69
CA SER A 207 -4.86 5.47 -15.84
C SER A 207 -4.40 6.82 -16.42
N LEU A 208 -3.21 7.30 -16.05
CA LEU A 208 -2.67 8.57 -16.55
C LEU A 208 -2.07 8.47 -17.96
N ILE A 209 -1.53 7.31 -18.36
CA ILE A 209 -0.86 7.13 -19.66
C ILE A 209 -1.87 6.87 -20.78
N ASN A 210 -2.91 6.08 -20.50
CA ASN A 210 -3.81 5.58 -21.56
C ASN A 210 -4.94 6.55 -21.92
N SER A 211 -5.14 7.61 -21.14
CA SER A 211 -6.34 8.43 -21.23
C SER A 211 -5.96 9.88 -21.53
N ARG A 212 -6.47 10.42 -22.65
CA ARG A 212 -6.39 11.88 -22.93
C ARG A 212 -7.23 12.69 -21.93
N GLU A 213 -8.27 12.06 -21.39
CA GLU A 213 -9.17 12.54 -20.35
C GLU A 213 -9.32 11.43 -19.31
N ILE A 214 -9.17 11.72 -18.01
CA ILE A 214 -9.32 10.68 -16.98
C ILE A 214 -10.79 10.46 -16.63
N SER A 215 -11.20 9.19 -16.49
CA SER A 215 -12.56 8.82 -16.09
C SER A 215 -12.76 8.93 -14.57
N ASP A 216 -14.01 8.83 -14.11
CA ASP A 216 -14.32 8.79 -12.67
C ASP A 216 -13.70 7.55 -11.99
N GLU A 217 -13.62 6.41 -12.69
CA GLU A 217 -12.93 5.23 -12.17
C GLU A 217 -11.41 5.47 -12.01
N ASP A 218 -10.80 6.15 -12.97
CA ASP A 218 -9.38 6.54 -12.90
C ASP A 218 -9.14 7.51 -11.74
N CYS A 219 -10.04 8.48 -11.54
CA CYS A 219 -10.01 9.39 -10.40
C CYS A 219 -10.10 8.64 -9.06
N ASP A 220 -10.98 7.64 -8.89
CA ASP A 220 -11.03 6.86 -7.64
C ASP A 220 -9.77 5.99 -7.44
N VAL A 221 -9.19 5.44 -8.50
CA VAL A 221 -7.89 4.75 -8.44
C VAL A 221 -6.79 5.68 -7.92
N ILE A 222 -6.66 6.87 -8.51
CA ILE A 222 -5.66 7.87 -8.11
C ILE A 222 -5.92 8.35 -6.68
N ARG A 223 -7.18 8.55 -6.31
CA ARG A 223 -7.57 8.91 -4.94
C ARG A 223 -7.13 7.85 -3.93
N ARG A 224 -7.37 6.56 -4.21
CA ARG A 224 -6.90 5.45 -3.34
C ARG A 224 -5.38 5.46 -3.19
N TYR A 225 -4.66 5.71 -4.28
CA TYR A 225 -3.20 5.85 -4.25
C TYR A 225 -2.74 7.03 -3.37
N CYS A 226 -3.37 8.19 -3.52
CA CYS A 226 -3.10 9.37 -2.70
C CYS A 226 -3.41 9.15 -1.21
N VAL A 227 -4.47 8.41 -0.87
CA VAL A 227 -4.79 8.03 0.52
C VAL A 227 -3.70 7.14 1.12
N THR A 228 -3.18 6.16 0.39
CA THR A 228 -2.08 5.32 0.87
C THR A 228 -0.79 6.12 1.02
N LEU A 229 -0.44 6.97 0.05
CA LEU A 229 0.72 7.87 0.15
C LEU A 229 0.61 8.74 1.40
N ARG A 230 -0.57 9.32 1.66
CA ARG A 230 -0.85 10.10 2.87
C ARG A 230 -0.67 9.26 4.14
N GLY A 231 -1.19 8.03 4.14
CA GLY A 231 -1.05 7.09 5.27
C GLY A 231 0.39 6.71 5.60
N GLN A 232 1.29 6.75 4.61
CA GLN A 232 2.74 6.59 4.79
C GLN A 232 3.48 7.89 5.11
N GLY A 233 2.79 9.02 5.28
CA GLY A 233 3.42 10.33 5.47
C GLY A 233 4.04 10.93 4.20
N ARG A 234 3.83 10.35 3.00
CA ARG A 234 4.36 10.87 1.72
C ARG A 234 3.51 12.03 1.19
N LEU A 235 3.25 13.03 2.02
CA LEU A 235 2.28 14.10 1.78
C LEU A 235 2.59 14.94 0.54
N ARG A 236 3.87 15.30 0.33
CA ARG A 236 4.28 16.10 -0.84
C ARG A 236 4.05 15.37 -2.15
N GLU A 237 4.24 14.05 -2.17
CA GLU A 237 3.98 13.23 -3.34
C GLU A 237 2.49 13.05 -3.57
N ALA A 238 1.72 12.76 -2.50
CA ALA A 238 0.27 12.72 -2.57
C ALA A 238 -0.30 14.04 -3.11
N PHE A 239 0.24 15.18 -2.68
CA PHE A 239 -0.16 16.51 -3.17
C PHE A 239 0.08 16.67 -4.67
N ARG A 240 1.28 16.33 -5.16
CA ARG A 240 1.62 16.43 -6.59
C ARG A 240 0.72 15.54 -7.46
N VAL A 241 0.54 14.29 -7.05
CA VAL A 241 -0.32 13.34 -7.78
C VAL A 241 -1.78 13.80 -7.77
N CYS A 242 -2.30 14.19 -6.61
CA CYS A 242 -3.68 14.67 -6.47
C CYS A 242 -3.94 15.95 -7.27
N SER A 243 -2.99 16.90 -7.26
CA SER A 243 -3.10 18.13 -8.04
C SER A 243 -3.07 17.87 -9.55
N ALA A 244 -2.20 16.97 -10.02
CA ALA A 244 -2.18 16.57 -11.42
C ALA A 244 -3.48 15.87 -11.85
N ALA A 245 -4.06 15.04 -10.98
CA ALA A 245 -5.33 14.38 -11.27
C ALA A 245 -6.49 15.38 -11.38
N LEU A 246 -6.58 16.36 -10.46
CA LEU A 246 -7.60 17.40 -10.54
C LEU A 246 -7.47 18.24 -11.83
N GLU A 247 -6.24 18.52 -12.25
CA GLU A 247 -5.99 19.23 -13.52
C GLU A 247 -6.49 18.45 -14.74
N LEU A 248 -6.28 17.13 -14.75
CA LEU A 248 -6.73 16.25 -15.83
C LEU A 248 -8.24 15.96 -15.78
N ALA A 249 -8.90 16.18 -14.64
CA ALA A 249 -10.33 15.98 -14.42
C ALA A 249 -11.14 17.29 -14.42
N ARG A 250 -10.61 18.39 -14.96
CA ARG A 250 -11.32 19.69 -15.00
C ARG A 250 -12.70 19.61 -15.66
N ASP A 251 -12.83 18.83 -16.74
CA ASP A 251 -14.11 18.63 -17.42
C ASP A 251 -15.09 17.74 -16.63
N ARG A 252 -14.72 17.34 -15.40
CA ARG A 252 -15.51 16.52 -14.47
C ARG A 252 -15.81 17.26 -13.17
N GLU A 253 -15.78 18.59 -13.16
CA GLU A 253 -16.03 19.41 -11.97
C GLU A 253 -17.38 19.12 -11.29
N GLU A 254 -18.36 18.59 -12.01
CA GLU A 254 -19.68 18.19 -11.48
C GLU A 254 -19.70 16.77 -10.86
N SER A 255 -18.64 15.96 -11.04
CA SER A 255 -18.58 14.59 -10.53
C SER A 255 -18.27 14.54 -9.02
N GLU A 256 -18.95 13.65 -8.30
CA GLU A 256 -18.66 13.36 -6.89
C GLU A 256 -17.17 12.97 -6.69
N VAL A 257 -16.59 12.23 -7.63
CA VAL A 257 -15.20 11.75 -7.50
C VAL A 257 -14.20 12.90 -7.62
N PHE A 258 -14.51 13.91 -8.45
CA PHE A 258 -13.72 15.14 -8.53
C PHE A 258 -13.74 15.87 -7.18
N HIS A 259 -14.92 16.03 -6.58
CA HIS A 259 -15.04 16.66 -5.27
C HIS A 259 -14.33 15.86 -4.15
N ASP A 260 -14.35 14.51 -4.18
CA ASP A 260 -13.62 13.68 -3.22
C ASP A 260 -12.09 13.86 -3.38
N LEU A 261 -11.59 13.98 -4.60
CA LEU A 261 -10.19 14.32 -4.87
C LEU A 261 -9.82 15.73 -4.37
N ALA A 262 -10.65 16.73 -4.64
CA ALA A 262 -10.42 18.11 -4.22
C ALA A 262 -10.45 18.24 -2.69
N PHE A 263 -11.39 17.57 -2.04
CA PHE A 263 -11.44 17.43 -0.59
C PHE A 263 -10.17 16.74 -0.03
N LEU A 264 -9.71 15.66 -0.67
CA LEU A 264 -8.48 14.98 -0.29
C LEU A 264 -7.25 15.88 -0.46
N ARG A 265 -7.17 16.70 -1.52
CA ARG A 265 -6.11 17.70 -1.71
C ARG A 265 -6.10 18.69 -0.55
N GLY A 266 -7.26 19.21 -0.15
CA GLY A 266 -7.38 20.09 1.01
C GLY A 266 -6.87 19.44 2.30
N ARG A 267 -7.18 18.16 2.53
CA ARG A 267 -6.63 17.40 3.67
C ARG A 267 -5.11 17.24 3.62
N ILE A 268 -4.54 17.04 2.43
CA ILE A 268 -3.09 16.91 2.25
C ILE A 268 -2.41 18.26 2.52
N LEU A 269 -2.97 19.36 2.01
CA LEU A 269 -2.50 20.73 2.28
C LEU A 269 -2.48 21.03 3.79
N ALA A 270 -3.56 20.71 4.50
CA ALA A 270 -3.60 20.85 5.95
C ALA A 270 -2.50 20.03 6.63
N GLY A 271 -2.24 18.80 6.18
CA GLY A 271 -1.13 17.98 6.69
C GLY A 271 0.27 18.52 6.36
N LEU A 272 0.42 19.28 5.28
CA LEU A 272 1.67 19.94 4.89
C LEU A 272 1.93 21.26 5.64
N GLY A 273 0.99 21.71 6.47
CA GLY A 273 1.08 22.96 7.22
C GLY A 273 0.36 24.13 6.56
N GLU A 274 -0.36 23.91 5.45
CA GLU A 274 -1.13 24.94 4.73
C GLU A 274 -2.62 24.86 5.14
N LEU A 275 -2.90 25.07 6.43
CA LEU A 275 -4.22 24.80 7.02
C LEU A 275 -5.33 25.67 6.43
N ARG A 276 -5.08 26.95 6.19
CA ARG A 276 -6.09 27.87 5.66
C ARG A 276 -6.56 27.46 4.27
N GLU A 277 -5.63 27.24 3.34
CA GLU A 277 -5.96 26.77 1.99
C GLU A 277 -6.61 25.39 2.02
N GLY A 278 -6.07 24.48 2.86
CA GLY A 278 -6.64 23.15 3.04
C GLY A 278 -8.09 23.19 3.54
N LEU A 279 -8.39 24.02 4.53
CA LEU A 279 -9.73 24.21 5.07
C LEU A 279 -10.71 24.75 4.04
N VAL A 280 -10.32 25.75 3.26
CA VAL A 280 -11.17 26.31 2.20
C VAL A 280 -11.60 25.22 1.22
N GLN A 281 -10.67 24.39 0.75
CA GLN A 281 -10.98 23.27 -0.15
C GLN A 281 -11.86 22.22 0.55
N MET A 282 -11.55 21.89 1.80
CA MET A 282 -12.32 20.89 2.54
C MET A 282 -13.77 21.34 2.78
N GLN A 283 -13.99 22.61 3.11
CA GLN A 283 -15.33 23.17 3.33
C GLN A 283 -16.12 23.30 2.02
N ALA A 284 -15.46 23.69 0.94
CA ALA A 284 -16.12 23.83 -0.37
C ALA A 284 -16.62 22.48 -0.91
N HIS A 285 -15.84 21.41 -0.74
CA HIS A 285 -16.14 20.12 -1.37
C HIS A 285 -16.83 19.10 -0.47
N ALA A 286 -16.70 19.17 0.87
CA ALA A 286 -17.34 18.20 1.75
C ALA A 286 -18.88 18.07 1.59
N PRO A 287 -19.65 19.16 1.40
CA PRO A 287 -21.10 19.07 1.20
C PRO A 287 -21.51 18.37 -0.10
N LEU A 288 -20.63 18.35 -1.10
CA LEU A 288 -20.88 17.80 -2.43
C LEU A 288 -20.57 16.29 -2.52
N LEU A 289 -20.11 15.70 -1.41
CA LEU A 289 -19.78 14.29 -1.35
C LEU A 289 -21.02 13.42 -1.11
N GLY A 290 -21.02 12.22 -1.66
CA GLY A 290 -22.01 11.20 -1.36
C GLY A 290 -21.97 10.79 0.11
N GLU A 291 -23.07 10.23 0.58
CA GLU A 291 -23.30 9.85 1.98
C GLU A 291 -22.12 9.05 2.59
N ARG A 292 -21.67 8.01 1.86
CA ARG A 292 -20.57 7.16 2.30
C ARG A 292 -19.26 7.94 2.49
N ARG A 293 -18.98 8.90 1.61
CA ARG A 293 -17.73 9.70 1.65
C ARG A 293 -17.79 10.76 2.73
N ARG A 294 -18.95 11.40 2.92
CA ARG A 294 -19.21 12.38 3.99
C ARG A 294 -18.86 11.83 5.37
N SER A 295 -19.21 10.58 5.66
CA SER A 295 -18.87 9.92 6.93
C SER A 295 -17.37 9.95 7.29
N SER A 296 -16.49 9.97 6.28
CA SER A 296 -15.03 10.03 6.44
C SER A 296 -14.43 11.43 6.25
N ALA A 297 -15.17 12.33 5.59
CA ALA A 297 -14.75 13.69 5.30
C ALA A 297 -14.97 14.62 6.50
N TYR A 298 -16.16 14.58 7.09
CA TYR A 298 -16.50 15.44 8.23
C TYR A 298 -15.59 15.25 9.47
N PRO A 299 -15.14 14.05 9.85
CA PRO A 299 -14.11 13.93 10.90
C PRO A 299 -12.82 14.67 10.56
N ALA A 300 -12.37 14.61 9.31
CA ALA A 300 -11.17 15.34 8.92
C ALA A 300 -11.39 16.86 8.96
N LEU A 301 -12.59 17.31 8.57
CA LEU A 301 -12.99 18.72 8.68
C LEU A 301 -13.08 19.18 10.14
N LEU A 302 -13.71 18.40 11.02
CA LEU A 302 -13.74 18.66 12.47
C LEU A 302 -12.34 18.87 13.02
N ARG A 303 -11.42 17.93 12.72
CA ARG A 303 -10.03 18.03 13.16
C ARG A 303 -9.37 19.31 12.66
N ALA A 304 -9.54 19.65 11.40
CA ALA A 304 -8.97 20.87 10.82
C ALA A 304 -9.57 22.16 11.45
N LEU A 305 -10.88 22.19 11.71
CA LEU A 305 -11.57 23.31 12.36
C LEU A 305 -11.12 23.51 13.81
N LEU A 306 -10.97 22.43 14.58
CA LEU A 306 -10.42 22.46 15.94
C LEU A 306 -8.98 22.96 15.95
N LEU A 307 -8.13 22.43 15.06
CA LEU A 307 -6.75 22.87 14.94
C LEU A 307 -6.64 24.35 14.53
N ALA A 308 -7.56 24.82 13.70
CA ALA A 308 -7.64 26.21 13.29
C ALA A 308 -8.21 27.16 14.36
N GLY A 309 -8.73 26.63 15.46
CA GLY A 309 -9.45 27.43 16.46
C GLY A 309 -10.76 28.02 15.95
N LEU A 310 -11.27 27.54 14.81
CA LEU A 310 -12.56 27.95 14.24
C LEU A 310 -13.74 27.19 14.88
N MET A 311 -13.44 26.16 15.66
CA MET A 311 -14.42 25.41 16.42
C MET A 311 -14.00 25.30 17.87
N ALA A 312 -14.91 25.66 18.78
CA ALA A 312 -14.74 25.38 20.19
C ALA A 312 -14.81 23.85 20.41
N PRO A 313 -13.96 23.26 21.27
CA PRO A 313 -13.97 21.81 21.52
C PRO A 313 -15.33 21.28 21.98
N MET A 314 -16.07 22.12 22.72
CA MET A 314 -17.42 21.80 23.20
C MET A 314 -18.41 21.62 22.07
N ALA A 315 -18.38 22.50 21.06
CA ALA A 315 -19.17 22.37 19.85
C ALA A 315 -18.77 21.12 19.03
N GLY A 316 -17.53 20.63 19.20
CA GLY A 316 -17.08 19.39 18.57
C GLY A 316 -17.83 18.13 19.02
N PHE A 317 -18.38 18.11 20.26
CA PHE A 317 -19.26 17.01 20.71
C PHE A 317 -20.62 17.03 20.02
N GLU A 318 -21.05 18.21 19.60
CA GLU A 318 -22.30 18.46 18.86
C GLU A 318 -22.05 18.49 17.36
N PHE A 319 -20.80 18.37 16.91
CA PHE A 319 -20.40 18.36 15.51
C PHE A 319 -20.81 17.02 14.88
N ALA A 320 -22.10 16.92 14.65
CA ALA A 320 -22.78 15.87 13.95
C ALA A 320 -23.75 16.53 12.96
N PRO A 321 -23.66 16.24 11.67
CA PRO A 321 -24.69 16.61 10.72
C PRO A 321 -25.85 15.60 10.83
N ASP A 322 -26.52 15.54 11.98
CA ASP A 322 -27.57 14.57 12.37
C ASP A 322 -27.03 13.19 12.81
N LEU A 323 -26.91 12.99 14.12
CA LEU A 323 -26.35 11.78 14.80
C LEU A 323 -27.02 10.43 14.46
N TYR A 324 -28.11 10.41 13.68
CA TYR A 324 -28.84 9.19 13.30
C TYR A 324 -29.24 9.14 11.81
N ALA A 325 -28.80 10.11 11.00
CA ALA A 325 -29.01 10.02 9.56
C ALA A 325 -28.03 8.99 8.96
N PRO A 326 -28.46 8.17 8.00
CA PRO A 326 -27.54 7.46 7.12
C PRO A 326 -26.49 8.46 6.59
N GLY A 327 -25.19 8.19 6.83
CA GLY A 327 -24.08 9.07 6.44
C GLY A 327 -23.49 9.97 7.51
N ALA A 328 -24.02 9.90 8.74
CA ALA A 328 -23.50 10.66 9.87
C ALA A 328 -22.04 10.32 10.19
N VAL A 329 -21.36 11.30 10.79
CA VAL A 329 -20.01 11.12 11.35
C VAL A 329 -20.03 9.98 12.36
N SER A 330 -19.11 9.02 12.24
CA SER A 330 -18.95 7.97 13.25
C SER A 330 -18.63 8.62 14.61
N PRO A 331 -19.51 8.48 15.64
CA PRO A 331 -19.28 9.07 16.96
C PRO A 331 -17.94 8.65 17.57
N ALA A 332 -17.49 7.42 17.25
CA ALA A 332 -16.19 6.93 17.65
C ALA A 332 -15.05 7.78 17.08
N THR A 333 -15.12 8.15 15.79
CA THR A 333 -14.07 8.96 15.17
C THR A 333 -14.07 10.39 15.72
N THR A 334 -15.24 10.97 16.00
CA THR A 334 -15.36 12.25 16.72
C THR A 334 -14.69 12.18 18.08
N ALA A 335 -14.97 11.12 18.85
CA ALA A 335 -14.37 10.91 20.16
C ALA A 335 -12.84 10.82 20.06
N GLU A 336 -12.30 10.08 19.08
CA GLU A 336 -10.85 10.00 18.83
C GLU A 336 -10.23 11.38 18.59
N ILE A 337 -10.83 12.20 17.73
CA ILE A 337 -10.34 13.55 17.42
C ILE A 337 -10.37 14.45 18.66
N LEU A 338 -11.45 14.41 19.43
CA LEU A 338 -11.57 15.20 20.66
C LEU A 338 -10.58 14.77 21.73
N LEU A 339 -10.32 13.46 21.88
CA LEU A 339 -9.30 12.92 22.77
C LEU A 339 -7.89 13.36 22.35
N GLU A 340 -7.56 13.24 21.06
CA GLU A 340 -6.30 13.71 20.48
C GLU A 340 -6.08 15.20 20.73
N PHE A 341 -7.11 16.01 20.49
CA PHE A 341 -7.07 17.46 20.71
C PHE A 341 -6.92 17.82 22.20
N ALA A 342 -7.67 17.14 23.08
CA ALA A 342 -7.58 17.35 24.52
C ALA A 342 -6.19 17.01 25.06
N CYS A 343 -5.58 15.93 24.56
CA CYS A 343 -4.22 15.57 24.92
C CYS A 343 -3.19 16.57 24.37
N LEU A 344 -3.35 17.06 23.13
CA LEU A 344 -2.52 18.13 22.59
C LEU A 344 -2.55 19.38 23.49
N ARG A 345 -3.74 19.76 23.97
CA ARG A 345 -3.94 20.92 24.85
C ARG A 345 -3.58 20.66 26.31
N ALA A 346 -3.39 19.40 26.69
CA ALA A 346 -3.22 18.96 28.07
C ALA A 346 -4.35 19.49 28.99
N ASP A 347 -5.58 19.51 28.48
CA ASP A 347 -6.77 20.03 29.18
C ASP A 347 -7.52 18.89 29.89
N ALA A 348 -7.41 18.83 31.22
CA ALA A 348 -8.01 17.77 32.02
C ALA A 348 -9.55 17.76 31.96
N ALA A 349 -10.20 18.92 31.88
CA ALA A 349 -11.66 19.00 31.85
C ALA A 349 -12.21 18.48 30.52
N LEU A 350 -11.60 18.93 29.41
CA LEU A 350 -11.96 18.44 28.08
C LEU A 350 -11.68 16.95 27.94
N LEU A 351 -10.55 16.47 28.47
CA LEU A 351 -10.15 15.06 28.42
C LEU A 351 -11.12 14.15 29.17
N ARG A 352 -11.59 14.54 30.36
CA ARG A 352 -12.66 13.81 31.08
C ARG A 352 -13.93 13.71 30.26
N ARG A 353 -14.36 14.82 29.67
CA ARG A 353 -15.59 14.85 28.86
C ARG A 353 -15.45 13.98 27.60
N ALA A 354 -14.31 14.06 26.92
CA ALA A 354 -14.01 13.25 25.74
C ALA A 354 -13.94 11.75 26.06
N LEU A 355 -13.34 11.38 27.19
CA LEU A 355 -13.29 10.00 27.67
C LEU A 355 -14.69 9.47 27.98
N LYS A 356 -15.49 10.23 28.75
CA LYS A 356 -16.87 9.87 29.04
C LYS A 356 -17.69 9.69 27.76
N PHE A 357 -17.60 10.65 26.84
CA PHE A 357 -18.27 10.56 25.54
C PHE A 357 -17.88 9.29 24.76
N ALA A 358 -16.60 8.91 24.77
CA ALA A 358 -16.12 7.70 24.10
C ALA A 358 -16.60 6.40 24.78
N GLU A 359 -16.71 6.41 26.12
CA GLU A 359 -17.17 5.28 26.94
C GLU A 359 -18.69 5.07 26.83
N ASP A 360 -19.45 6.15 26.65
CA ASP A 360 -20.92 6.12 26.51
C ASP A 360 -21.39 5.72 25.10
N LEU A 361 -20.46 5.45 24.16
CA LEU A 361 -20.83 5.10 22.77
C LEU A 361 -21.49 3.71 22.67
N PRO A 362 -22.68 3.59 22.06
CA PRO A 362 -23.37 2.31 21.93
C PRO A 362 -22.64 1.35 20.99
N GLY A 363 -22.69 0.05 21.31
CA GLY A 363 -22.24 -1.02 20.41
C GLY A 363 -20.72 -1.23 20.31
N ARG A 364 -19.93 -0.62 21.19
CA ARG A 364 -18.48 -0.82 21.29
C ARG A 364 -18.14 -1.50 22.59
N THR A 365 -17.31 -2.55 22.54
CA THR A 365 -16.80 -3.15 23.78
C THR A 365 -15.63 -2.33 24.33
N PRO A 366 -15.44 -2.27 25.66
CA PRO A 366 -14.26 -1.62 26.26
C PRO A 366 -12.93 -2.14 25.71
N ARG A 367 -12.89 -3.40 25.26
CA ARG A 367 -11.72 -4.04 24.65
C ARG A 367 -11.38 -3.45 23.27
N GLU A 368 -12.38 -3.13 22.46
CA GLU A 368 -12.19 -2.50 21.14
C GLU A 368 -11.69 -1.06 21.26
N MET A 369 -12.12 -0.36 22.31
CA MET A 369 -11.75 1.03 22.57
C MET A 369 -10.42 1.16 23.33
N LEU A 370 -9.91 0.07 23.93
CA LEU A 370 -8.71 0.09 24.77
C LEU A 370 -7.50 0.77 24.10
N PRO A 371 -7.15 0.50 22.82
CA PRO A 371 -6.01 1.15 22.17
C PRO A 371 -6.17 2.66 22.02
N VAL A 372 -7.41 3.14 21.92
CA VAL A 372 -7.76 4.55 21.76
C VAL A 372 -7.72 5.28 23.10
N LEU A 373 -8.26 4.65 24.15
CA LEU A 373 -8.47 5.28 25.45
C LEU A 373 -7.24 5.23 26.36
N ALA A 374 -6.31 4.31 26.11
CA ALA A 374 -5.17 4.08 27.01
C ALA A 374 -4.29 5.33 27.19
N TRP A 375 -3.90 5.99 26.10
CA TRP A 375 -3.09 7.21 26.16
C TRP A 375 -3.83 8.39 26.79
N PRO A 376 -5.05 8.75 26.35
CA PRO A 376 -5.85 9.80 26.99
C PRO A 376 -6.05 9.59 28.49
N ARG A 377 -6.34 8.36 28.94
CA ARG A 377 -6.46 8.05 30.38
C ARG A 377 -5.13 8.25 31.11
N ALA A 378 -4.00 7.90 30.50
CA ALA A 378 -2.68 8.11 31.09
C ALA A 378 -2.36 9.61 31.25
N ILE A 379 -2.65 10.42 30.22
CA ILE A 379 -2.49 11.87 30.27
C ILE A 379 -3.39 12.50 31.33
N LEU A 380 -4.65 12.08 31.44
CA LEU A 380 -5.56 12.58 32.47
C LEU A 380 -5.02 12.30 33.88
N ARG A 381 -4.60 11.05 34.15
CA ARG A 381 -4.00 10.68 35.45
C ARG A 381 -2.74 11.48 35.77
N ALA A 382 -1.92 11.77 34.75
CA ALA A 382 -0.74 12.61 34.91
C ALA A 382 -1.13 14.05 35.28
N LEU A 383 -2.12 14.63 34.59
CA LEU A 383 -2.63 15.98 34.88
C LEU A 383 -3.24 16.11 36.27
N GLU A 384 -3.97 15.09 36.72
CA GLU A 384 -4.64 15.08 38.02
C GLU A 384 -3.70 14.77 39.20
N ARG A 385 -2.42 14.50 38.92
CA ARG A 385 -1.41 14.12 39.93
C ARG A 385 -1.80 12.89 40.77
N GLN A 386 -2.72 12.05 40.28
CA GLN A 386 -3.15 10.80 40.95
C GLN A 386 -2.11 9.67 40.83
N ALA A 387 -0.83 10.02 40.64
CA ALA A 387 0.17 9.14 40.06
C ALA A 387 1.03 8.37 41.08
N ARG A 388 0.39 7.69 42.04
CA ARG A 388 0.99 6.48 42.64
C ARG A 388 0.45 5.26 41.88
N GLY A 389 1.09 4.88 40.78
CA GLY A 389 0.86 3.57 40.13
C GLY A 389 0.50 3.58 38.63
N ALA A 390 0.35 4.72 37.95
CA ALA A 390 0.20 4.72 36.49
C ALA A 390 1.56 4.49 35.82
N ASP A 391 1.78 3.28 35.29
CA ASP A 391 2.98 2.92 34.54
C ASP A 391 2.74 3.06 33.03
N TRP A 392 3.55 3.87 32.37
CA TRP A 392 3.55 4.02 30.91
C TRP A 392 3.75 2.66 30.21
N GLN A 393 4.46 1.73 30.84
CA GLN A 393 4.68 0.38 30.31
C GLN A 393 3.36 -0.40 30.10
N SER A 394 2.30 -0.08 30.85
CA SER A 394 0.97 -0.68 30.65
C SER A 394 0.19 -0.09 29.46
N VAL A 395 0.57 1.10 29.02
CA VAL A 395 -0.09 1.88 27.95
C VAL A 395 0.60 1.69 26.60
N ALA A 396 1.94 1.60 26.61
CA ALA A 396 2.78 1.50 25.43
C ALA A 396 2.41 0.33 24.47
N PRO A 397 2.08 -0.90 24.94
CA PRO A 397 1.76 -2.01 24.05
C PRO A 397 0.49 -1.79 23.23
N ALA A 398 -0.55 -1.20 23.84
CA ALA A 398 -1.81 -0.90 23.17
C ALA A 398 -1.61 0.15 22.06
N PHE A 399 -0.74 1.13 22.32
CA PHE A 399 -0.44 2.23 21.41
C PHE A 399 0.57 1.85 20.32
N ALA A 400 1.54 0.98 20.60
CA ALA A 400 2.55 0.54 19.63
C ALA A 400 1.92 -0.08 18.38
N SER A 401 0.75 -0.72 18.48
CA SER A 401 0.04 -1.27 17.31
C SER A 401 -0.49 -0.21 16.32
N ARG A 402 -0.70 1.04 16.79
CA ARG A 402 -1.21 2.20 16.04
C ARG A 402 -0.09 3.21 15.72
N ALA A 403 0.89 3.34 16.60
CA ALA A 403 1.99 4.30 16.53
C ALA A 403 3.32 3.75 15.99
N ARG A 404 3.44 2.43 15.78
CA ARG A 404 4.56 1.88 14.97
C ARG A 404 4.62 2.48 13.56
N ALA A 405 3.51 3.04 13.06
CA ALA A 405 3.48 3.80 11.81
C ALA A 405 4.12 5.20 11.91
N THR A 406 4.34 5.75 13.12
CA THR A 406 4.77 7.15 13.29
C THR A 406 6.03 7.33 14.15
N GLY A 407 6.50 6.29 14.86
CA GLY A 407 7.71 6.32 15.72
C GLY A 407 7.75 7.42 16.79
N LEU A 408 6.62 8.08 17.05
CA LEU A 408 6.48 9.20 17.99
C LEU A 408 5.96 8.76 19.36
N VAL A 409 6.01 7.46 19.67
CA VAL A 409 5.78 6.94 21.03
C VAL A 409 6.65 7.68 22.06
N PRO A 410 7.95 7.95 21.82
CA PRO A 410 8.78 8.67 22.77
C PRO A 410 8.33 10.12 22.99
N ALA A 411 7.72 10.77 22.00
CA ALA A 411 7.18 12.13 22.18
C ALA A 411 5.98 12.14 23.14
N LEU A 412 5.13 11.10 23.10
CA LEU A 412 4.00 10.98 24.02
C LEU A 412 4.43 10.58 25.42
N GLU A 413 5.43 9.71 25.51
CA GLU A 413 6.06 9.35 26.78
C GLU A 413 6.72 10.56 27.45
N ALA A 414 7.39 11.41 26.65
CA ALA A 414 7.94 12.67 27.12
C ALA A 414 6.86 13.60 27.66
N GLN A 415 5.70 13.69 26.99
CA GLN A 415 4.56 14.48 27.46
C GLN A 415 4.05 13.95 28.81
N PHE A 416 3.85 12.64 28.91
CA PHE A 416 3.39 11.99 30.13
C PHE A 416 4.33 12.26 31.32
N HIS A 417 5.63 12.05 31.15
CA HIS A 417 6.62 12.31 32.20
C HIS A 417 6.72 13.79 32.55
N SER A 418 6.64 14.68 31.56
CA SER A 418 6.64 16.13 31.78
C SER A 418 5.46 16.56 32.64
N LEU A 419 4.25 16.06 32.35
CA LEU A 419 3.04 16.37 33.12
C LEU A 419 3.10 15.83 34.57
N ARG A 420 3.84 14.75 34.80
CA ARG A 420 4.12 14.22 36.14
C ARG A 420 5.22 14.96 36.89
N GLY A 421 5.93 15.87 36.24
CA GLY A 421 7.10 16.56 36.80
C GLY A 421 8.40 15.76 36.76
N ASP A 422 8.44 14.59 36.11
CA ASP A 422 9.66 13.80 35.92
C ASP A 422 10.44 14.33 34.71
N LYS A 423 11.09 15.47 34.92
CA LYS A 423 11.80 16.21 33.87
C LYS A 423 12.96 15.43 33.26
N ARG A 424 13.65 14.61 34.07
CA ARG A 424 14.78 13.80 33.60
C ARG A 424 14.32 12.73 32.61
N ARG A 425 13.28 11.96 32.95
CA ARG A 425 12.74 10.96 32.00
C ARG A 425 12.11 11.63 30.79
N ALA A 426 11.39 12.73 30.99
CA ALA A 426 10.81 13.49 29.88
C ALA A 426 11.87 13.95 28.87
N TRP A 427 13.04 14.42 29.36
CA TRP A 427 14.18 14.78 28.52
C TRP A 427 14.72 13.59 27.73
N THR A 428 14.98 12.45 28.39
CA THR A 428 15.45 11.22 27.73
C THR A 428 14.50 10.79 26.61
N CYS A 429 13.19 10.77 26.88
CA CYS A 429 12.18 10.39 25.89
C CYS A 429 12.08 11.41 24.74
N HIS A 430 12.25 12.70 25.04
CA HIS A 430 12.29 13.75 24.02
C HIS A 430 13.51 13.59 23.09
N GLN A 431 14.69 13.30 23.63
CA GLN A 431 15.88 13.01 22.84
C GLN A 431 15.68 11.78 21.95
N ALA A 432 15.07 10.72 22.46
CA ALA A 432 14.73 9.55 21.66
C ALA A 432 13.74 9.89 20.52
N ALA A 433 12.75 10.75 20.78
CA ALA A 433 11.87 11.26 19.73
C ALA A 433 12.64 12.06 18.68
N GLN A 434 13.54 12.95 19.10
CA GLN A 434 14.36 13.76 18.18
C GLN A 434 15.29 12.88 17.32
N GLN A 435 15.95 11.89 17.92
CA GLN A 435 16.78 10.94 17.19
C GLN A 435 15.96 10.21 16.11
N TYR A 436 14.74 9.76 16.45
CA TYR A 436 13.86 9.16 15.45
C TYR A 436 13.51 10.15 14.33
N LEU A 437 13.15 11.39 14.65
CA LEU A 437 12.87 12.44 13.67
C LEU A 437 14.04 12.66 12.71
N ASP A 438 15.27 12.65 13.23
CA ASP A 438 16.48 12.86 12.43
C ASP A 438 16.79 11.67 11.50
N THR A 439 16.31 10.46 11.82
CA THR A 439 16.44 9.27 10.94
C THR A 439 15.39 9.19 9.83
N LEU A 440 14.33 10.00 9.90
CA LEU A 440 13.25 9.91 8.93
C LEU A 440 13.72 10.31 7.52
N PRO A 441 13.36 9.54 6.48
CA PRO A 441 13.63 9.94 5.12
C PRO A 441 12.98 11.29 4.80
N ARG A 442 13.69 12.18 4.08
CA ARG A 442 13.24 13.55 3.73
C ARG A 442 11.88 13.64 3.03
N HIS A 443 11.41 12.54 2.43
CA HIS A 443 10.14 12.47 1.73
C HIS A 443 8.95 12.09 2.64
N ILE A 444 9.23 11.68 3.89
CA ILE A 444 8.23 11.39 4.91
C ILE A 444 7.93 12.66 5.69
N THR A 445 6.66 13.00 5.77
CA THR A 445 6.09 14.09 6.56
C THR A 445 5.24 13.47 7.64
N LEU A 446 5.55 13.78 8.90
CA LEU A 446 4.78 13.31 10.04
C LEU A 446 3.51 14.11 10.23
N ASP A 447 2.58 13.53 10.98
CA ASP A 447 1.38 14.24 11.43
C ASP A 447 1.77 15.43 12.32
N LEU A 448 1.26 16.61 11.95
CA LEU A 448 1.54 17.87 12.63
C LEU A 448 1.11 17.87 14.10
N LEU A 449 0.10 17.07 14.48
CA LEU A 449 -0.32 16.94 15.87
C LEU A 449 0.82 16.41 16.75
N TRP A 450 1.52 15.38 16.28
CA TRP A 450 2.61 14.76 17.02
C TRP A 450 3.83 15.66 17.07
N LEU A 451 4.13 16.36 15.98
CA LEU A 451 5.19 17.38 15.94
C LEU A 451 4.88 18.53 16.91
N ALA A 452 3.63 18.96 16.99
CA ALA A 452 3.22 19.98 17.95
C ALA A 452 3.40 19.50 19.40
N ILE A 453 3.04 18.25 19.73
CA ILE A 453 3.30 17.66 21.06
C ILE A 453 4.81 17.62 21.35
N HIS A 454 5.63 17.18 20.40
CA HIS A 454 7.10 17.15 20.52
C HIS A 454 7.66 18.54 20.84
N HIS A 455 7.27 19.57 20.08
CA HIS A 455 7.73 20.94 20.30
C HIS A 455 7.19 21.56 21.60
N ARG A 456 5.95 21.24 22.01
CA ARG A 456 5.42 21.67 23.32
C ARG A 456 6.18 21.05 24.48
N ASN A 457 6.54 19.77 24.38
CA ASN A 457 7.36 19.11 25.39
C ASN A 457 8.72 19.80 25.52
N ALA A 458 9.38 20.15 24.40
CA ALA A 458 10.62 20.92 24.41
C ALA A 458 10.50 22.26 25.18
N LEU A 459 9.37 22.95 25.04
CA LEU A 459 9.10 24.19 25.79
C LEU A 459 8.88 23.93 27.29
N GLY A 460 8.21 22.84 27.65
CA GLY A 460 7.90 22.47 29.04
C GLY A 460 9.08 21.94 29.86
N LEU A 461 10.09 21.36 29.20
CA LEU A 461 11.29 20.80 29.84
C LEU A 461 12.16 21.86 30.56
N LEU A 462 12.01 23.13 30.20
CA LEU A 462 12.87 24.25 30.61
C LEU A 462 12.34 25.12 31.75
N ALA A 463 11.41 24.61 32.55
CA ALA A 463 11.17 25.16 33.87
C ALA A 463 12.28 24.77 34.88
N VAL A 464 13.50 24.43 34.43
CA VAL A 464 14.68 24.13 35.27
C VAL A 464 15.91 24.68 34.57
N GLU A 465 16.52 25.71 35.17
CA GLU A 465 17.93 25.99 35.48
C GLU A 465 19.10 25.40 34.64
N SER A 466 18.91 24.61 33.58
CA SER A 466 20.02 24.15 32.75
C SER A 466 20.46 25.30 31.85
N GLY A 467 21.53 25.99 32.23
CA GLY A 467 22.26 26.94 31.36
C GLY A 467 22.91 26.26 30.14
N ASP A 468 22.40 25.09 29.72
CA ASP A 468 22.88 24.29 28.61
C ASP A 468 22.49 24.97 27.27
N PRO A 469 23.46 25.42 26.47
CA PRO A 469 23.22 26.07 25.18
C PRO A 469 22.39 25.23 24.20
N GLU A 470 22.53 23.91 24.21
CA GLU A 470 21.80 23.03 23.27
C GLU A 470 20.30 23.01 23.58
N VAL A 471 19.96 22.97 24.87
CA VAL A 471 18.58 22.97 25.34
C VAL A 471 17.92 24.33 25.06
N LEU A 472 18.65 25.43 25.24
CA LEU A 472 18.19 26.78 24.86
C LEU A 472 17.94 26.91 23.36
N ALA A 473 18.85 26.41 22.53
CA ALA A 473 18.69 26.41 21.07
C ALA A 473 17.46 25.59 20.62
N LEU A 474 17.26 24.42 21.22
CA LEU A 474 16.10 23.56 20.95
C LEU A 474 14.77 24.25 21.32
N ARG A 475 14.74 24.97 22.44
CA ARG A 475 13.58 25.77 22.85
C ARG A 475 13.27 26.86 21.85
N ALA A 476 14.28 27.62 21.45
CA ALA A 476 14.12 28.70 20.47
C ALA A 476 13.56 28.16 19.15
N ARG A 477 14.12 27.06 18.64
CA ARG A 477 13.61 26.37 17.44
C ARG A 477 12.16 25.90 17.62
N SER A 478 11.81 25.32 18.76
CA SER A 478 10.46 24.82 19.03
C SER A 478 9.43 25.95 19.17
N ALA A 479 9.79 27.05 19.84
CA ALA A 479 8.96 28.24 19.93
C ALA A 479 8.74 28.87 18.56
N GLN A 480 9.80 28.98 17.76
CA GLN A 480 9.71 29.48 16.37
C GLN A 480 8.81 28.60 15.52
N TRP A 481 8.97 27.27 15.60
CA TRP A 481 8.14 26.32 14.85
C TRP A 481 6.66 26.45 15.20
N LEU A 482 6.31 26.50 16.49
CA LEU A 482 4.93 26.67 16.94
C LEU A 482 4.36 28.02 16.50
N SER A 483 5.13 29.10 16.65
CA SER A 483 4.70 30.45 16.23
C SER A 483 4.47 30.56 14.72
N GLU A 484 5.33 29.93 13.91
CA GLU A 484 5.14 29.83 12.46
C GLU A 484 3.84 29.10 12.11
N HIS A 485 3.55 27.97 12.77
CA HIS A 485 2.31 27.22 12.49
C HIS A 485 1.06 27.95 12.98
N VAL A 486 1.12 28.67 14.10
CA VAL A 486 0.04 29.57 14.53
C VAL A 486 -0.23 30.64 13.45
N ARG A 487 0.82 31.25 12.87
CA ARG A 487 0.67 32.20 11.75
C ARG A 487 0.03 31.56 10.51
N ARG A 488 0.35 30.30 10.23
CA ARG A 488 -0.29 29.48 9.17
C ARG A 488 -1.71 29.03 9.48
N GLY A 489 -2.23 29.38 10.67
CA GLY A 489 -3.61 29.17 11.07
C GLY A 489 -3.83 28.07 12.11
N PHE A 490 -2.80 27.34 12.57
CA PHE A 490 -2.94 26.32 13.62
C PHE A 490 -3.04 26.96 15.01
N ILE A 491 -4.12 27.69 15.28
CA ILE A 491 -4.33 28.40 16.55
C ILE A 491 -4.26 27.46 17.76
N ALA A 492 -4.65 26.19 17.61
CA ALA A 492 -4.54 25.20 18.68
C ALA A 492 -3.10 24.93 19.16
N PHE A 493 -2.09 25.28 18.36
CA PHE A 493 -0.67 25.14 18.69
C PHE A 493 -0.14 26.32 19.52
N ALA A 494 -0.94 27.37 19.72
CA ALA A 494 -0.58 28.43 20.64
C ALA A 494 -0.36 27.84 22.06
N PRO A 495 0.70 28.28 22.76
CA PRO A 495 1.11 27.70 24.04
C PRO A 495 0.01 27.68 25.11
#